data_AF-A0A7D8UA27-F1
#
_entry.id   AF-A0A7D8UA27-F1
#
_cell.length_a   1.000
_cell.length_b   1.000
_cell.length_c   1.000
_cell.angle_alpha   90.00
_cell.angle_beta   90.00
_cell.angle_gamma   90.00
#
_symmetry.space_group_name_H-M   'P 1'
#
loop_
_entity.id
_entity.type
_entity.pdbx_description
1 polymer ?
#
loop_
_entity_poly.entity_id
_entity_poly.type
_entity_poly.pdbx_seq_one_letter_code
_entity_poly.pdbx_strand_id
1 'polypeptide(L)'
;MTNEFRMSSQPSRRRLLTTAGVTLLLIAVTTLGGCERMPTMTSGETMRLLTAIRTACSARSSEHLEEVRQKVEDARQDQRLSDTEYEKLIEIIAIASAGEWEAAEQACFRFQKANSG
;
A
#
# COMPACT_ATOMS: atom_id res chain seq x y z
N MET A 1 -11.06 25.44 -67.03
CA MET A 1 -11.75 24.71 -65.95
C MET A 1 -11.20 23.28 -65.96
N THR A 2 -10.22 23.00 -65.11
CA THR A 2 -9.50 21.73 -64.98
C THR A 2 -10.23 20.81 -64.01
N ASN A 3 -10.36 19.54 -64.40
CA ASN A 3 -10.95 18.47 -63.63
C ASN A 3 -9.79 17.57 -63.17
N GLU A 4 -9.39 17.66 -61.91
CA GLU A 4 -8.31 16.86 -61.34
C GLU A 4 -8.90 15.75 -60.46
N PHE A 5 -8.86 14.55 -61.02
CA PHE A 5 -9.01 13.29 -60.33
C PHE A 5 -7.93 13.17 -59.25
N ARG A 6 -8.30 12.97 -57.98
CA ARG A 6 -7.43 12.24 -57.05
C ARG A 6 -8.21 11.33 -56.14
N MET A 7 -8.30 10.10 -56.60
CA MET A 7 -8.55 8.90 -55.84
C MET A 7 -7.33 8.65 -54.94
N SER A 8 -7.53 8.62 -53.61
CA SER A 8 -6.65 7.83 -52.73
C SER A 8 -7.28 7.58 -51.36
N SER A 9 -7.62 6.29 -51.18
CA SER A 9 -7.44 5.45 -49.99
C SER A 9 -8.27 5.73 -48.73
N GLN A 10 -9.35 4.97 -48.59
CA GLN A 10 -9.81 4.46 -47.31
C GLN A 10 -8.83 3.36 -46.83
N PRO A 11 -8.51 3.26 -45.54
CA PRO A 11 -9.05 2.11 -44.81
C PRO A 11 -9.39 2.36 -43.33
N SER A 12 -10.50 1.74 -42.92
CA SER A 12 -10.74 1.11 -41.61
C SER A 12 -10.15 1.75 -40.35
N ARG A 13 -10.88 2.70 -39.73
CA ARG A 13 -10.69 3.06 -38.30
C ARG A 13 -11.64 2.29 -37.40
N ARG A 14 -11.68 0.97 -37.56
CA ARG A 14 -12.36 0.01 -36.67
C ARG A 14 -11.58 -0.22 -35.36
N ARG A 15 -10.83 0.80 -34.91
CA ARG A 15 -9.91 0.76 -33.75
C ARG A 15 -9.93 2.08 -32.97
N LEU A 16 -11.12 2.60 -32.69
CA LEU A 16 -11.32 3.79 -31.84
C LEU A 16 -12.17 3.51 -30.59
N LEU A 17 -12.45 2.24 -30.29
CA LEU A 17 -13.31 1.83 -29.17
C LEU A 17 -12.59 1.00 -28.09
N THR A 18 -11.28 0.76 -28.21
CA THR A 18 -10.50 -0.03 -27.23
C THR A 18 -9.69 0.79 -26.25
N THR A 19 -9.54 2.10 -26.45
CA THR A 19 -8.78 2.97 -25.53
C THR A 19 -9.65 3.61 -24.45
N ALA A 20 -10.97 3.64 -24.60
CA ALA A 20 -11.86 4.25 -23.59
C ALA A 20 -12.05 3.38 -22.33
N GLY A 21 -11.99 2.04 -22.46
CA GLY A 21 -12.20 1.13 -21.34
C GLY A 21 -11.02 1.02 -20.37
N VAL A 22 -9.78 1.14 -20.88
CA VAL A 22 -8.58 0.96 -20.05
C VAL A 22 -8.29 2.20 -19.20
N THR A 23 -8.57 3.40 -19.72
CA THR A 23 -8.35 4.65 -18.97
C THR A 23 -9.33 4.80 -17.80
N LEU A 24 -10.56 4.28 -17.93
CA LEU A 24 -11.56 4.36 -16.87
C LEU A 24 -11.27 3.40 -15.70
N LEU A 25 -10.56 2.29 -15.96
CA LEU A 25 -10.11 1.36 -14.92
C LEU A 25 -8.99 1.93 -14.04
N LEU A 26 -8.13 2.80 -14.59
CA LEU A 26 -7.03 3.42 -13.85
C LEU A 26 -7.48 4.55 -12.90
N ILE A 27 -8.62 5.19 -13.16
CA ILE A 27 -9.17 6.26 -12.29
C ILE A 27 -9.95 5.66 -11.11
N ALA A 28 -10.52 4.47 -11.25
CA ALA A 28 -11.22 3.79 -10.16
C ALA A 28 -10.28 3.34 -9.03
N VAL A 29 -9.00 3.12 -9.30
CA VAL A 29 -8.01 2.71 -8.28
C VAL A 29 -7.50 3.89 -7.43
N THR A 30 -7.60 5.13 -7.90
CA THR A 30 -7.05 6.30 -7.17
C THR A 30 -8.05 7.03 -6.28
N THR A 31 -9.32 6.62 -6.24
CA THR A 31 -10.39 7.34 -5.55
C THR A 31 -11.00 6.62 -4.35
N LEU A 32 -10.51 5.43 -3.99
CA LEU A 32 -10.87 4.73 -2.76
C LEU A 32 -9.71 4.75 -1.76
N GLY A 33 -9.85 5.59 -0.74
CA GLY A 33 -8.92 5.74 0.38
C GLY A 33 -8.11 7.04 0.28
N GLY A 34 -8.74 8.21 0.26
CA GLY A 34 -9.29 8.77 1.49
C GLY A 34 -8.15 9.37 2.30
N CYS A 35 -7.97 10.69 2.21
CA CYS A 35 -7.21 11.48 3.16
C CYS A 35 -7.85 11.35 4.54
N GLU A 36 -7.65 10.22 5.20
CA GLU A 36 -7.87 10.11 6.62
C GLU A 36 -6.66 10.78 7.25
N ARG A 37 -6.87 11.98 7.81
CA ARG A 37 -6.06 12.45 8.92
C ARG A 37 -6.13 11.33 9.96
N MET A 38 -5.12 10.46 9.93
CA MET A 38 -4.90 9.43 10.94
C MET A 38 -5.03 10.12 12.30
N PRO A 39 -5.91 9.66 13.21
CA PRO A 39 -5.95 10.21 14.55
C PRO A 39 -4.54 10.08 15.16
N THR A 40 -3.93 11.21 15.48
CA THR A 40 -2.53 11.36 15.94
C THR A 40 -2.32 10.84 17.36
N MET A 41 -2.88 9.68 17.70
CA MET A 41 -2.63 9.02 18.97
C MET A 41 -2.41 7.55 18.71
N THR A 42 -1.21 7.23 18.21
CA THR A 42 -0.75 5.85 18.20
C THR A 42 -0.66 5.35 19.64
N SER A 43 -1.29 4.21 19.90
CA SER A 43 -1.26 3.62 21.23
C SER A 43 0.18 3.23 21.62
N GLY A 44 0.44 3.20 22.93
CA GLY A 44 1.72 2.69 23.45
C GLY A 44 1.97 1.23 23.03
N GLU A 45 0.90 0.47 22.80
CA GLU A 45 0.97 -0.90 22.30
C GLU A 45 1.50 -0.96 20.87
N THR A 46 0.95 -0.13 19.97
CA THR A 46 1.41 -0.03 18.59
C THR A 46 2.89 0.36 18.52
N MET A 47 3.35 1.30 19.35
CA MET A 47 4.78 1.68 19.39
C MET A 47 5.69 0.54 19.87
N ARG A 48 5.23 -0.26 20.84
CA ARG A 48 5.95 -1.46 21.29
C ARG A 48 6.05 -2.51 20.18
N LEU A 49 4.94 -2.80 19.52
CA LEU A 49 4.89 -3.75 18.41
C LEU A 49 5.75 -3.27 17.24
N LEU A 50 5.69 -1.99 16.88
CA LEU A 50 6.53 -1.40 15.83
C LEU A 50 8.03 -1.53 16.13
N THR A 51 8.41 -1.35 17.40
CA THR A 51 9.80 -1.56 17.84
C THR A 51 10.20 -3.03 17.69
N ALA A 52 9.33 -3.96 18.07
CA ALA A 52 9.58 -5.39 17.91
C ALA A 52 9.70 -5.80 16.44
N ILE A 53 8.84 -5.28 15.56
CA ILE A 53 8.94 -5.48 14.10
C ILE A 53 10.29 -4.98 13.60
N ARG A 54 10.69 -3.76 13.96
CA ARG A 54 11.98 -3.20 13.56
C ARG A 54 13.16 -4.06 14.04
N THR A 55 13.11 -4.58 15.26
CA THR A 55 14.13 -5.51 15.78
C THR A 55 14.17 -6.80 14.96
N ALA A 56 13.01 -7.37 14.61
CA ALA A 56 12.93 -8.57 13.77
C ALA A 56 13.50 -8.31 12.36
N CYS A 57 13.18 -7.16 11.75
CA CYS A 57 13.72 -6.77 10.45
C CYS A 57 15.24 -6.57 10.48
N SER A 58 15.75 -5.88 11.51
CA SER A 58 17.19 -5.63 11.67
C SER A 58 17.97 -6.92 11.91
N ALA A 59 17.39 -7.87 12.64
CA ALA A 59 17.94 -9.21 12.81
C ALA A 59 17.70 -10.12 11.59
N ARG A 60 16.91 -9.67 10.60
CA ARG A 60 16.43 -10.46 9.44
C ARG A 60 15.91 -11.84 9.85
N SER A 61 15.20 -11.89 10.97
CA SER A 61 14.69 -13.14 11.55
C SER A 61 13.22 -13.31 11.21
N SER A 62 12.92 -14.25 10.31
CA SER A 62 11.55 -14.62 9.96
C SER A 62 10.80 -15.25 11.14
N GLU A 63 11.50 -15.98 12.01
CA GLU A 63 10.94 -16.55 13.23
C GLU A 63 10.45 -15.45 14.18
N HIS A 64 11.30 -14.47 14.48
CA HIS A 64 10.89 -13.34 15.32
C HIS A 64 9.79 -12.49 14.66
N LEU A 65 9.81 -12.34 13.33
CA LEU A 65 8.76 -11.62 12.62
C LEU A 65 7.40 -12.32 12.78
N GLU A 66 7.39 -13.65 12.71
CA GLU A 66 6.19 -14.46 12.88
C GLU A 66 5.63 -14.40 14.31
N GLU A 67 6.50 -14.45 15.33
CA GLU A 67 6.07 -14.21 16.72
C GLU A 67 5.46 -12.82 16.92
N VAL A 68 6.05 -11.80 16.30
CA VAL A 68 5.53 -10.44 16.36
C VAL A 68 4.20 -10.33 15.62
N ARG A 69 4.03 -11.03 14.49
CA ARG A 69 2.76 -11.12 13.77
C ARG A 69 1.65 -11.69 14.66
N GLN A 70 1.94 -12.75 15.40
CA GLN A 70 0.99 -13.33 16.35
C GLN A 70 0.62 -12.33 17.45
N LYS A 71 1.60 -11.62 18.02
CA LYS A 71 1.34 -10.57 19.02
C LYS A 71 0.47 -9.42 18.49
N VAL A 72 0.63 -9.07 17.21
CA VAL A 72 -0.21 -8.06 16.54
C VAL A 72 -1.65 -8.56 16.41
N GLU A 73 -1.84 -9.82 16.00
CA GLU A 73 -3.15 -10.46 15.91
C GLU A 73 -3.83 -10.54 17.28
N ASP A 74 -3.12 -11.00 18.31
CA ASP A 74 -3.63 -11.07 19.68
C ASP A 74 -4.05 -9.68 20.19
N ALA A 75 -3.22 -8.66 19.95
CA ALA A 75 -3.54 -7.29 20.34
C ALA A 75 -4.76 -6.73 19.60
N ARG A 76 -5.01 -7.16 18.36
CA ARG A 76 -6.23 -6.79 17.62
C ARG A 76 -7.45 -7.50 18.19
N GLN A 77 -7.35 -8.80 18.48
CA GLN A 77 -8.43 -9.58 19.09
C GLN A 77 -8.83 -9.05 20.47
N ASP A 78 -7.84 -8.59 21.25
CA ASP A 78 -8.03 -7.94 22.55
C ASP A 78 -8.55 -6.48 22.44
N GLN A 79 -8.81 -5.97 21.23
CA GLN A 79 -9.21 -4.58 20.97
C GLN A 79 -8.19 -3.54 21.49
N ARG A 80 -6.92 -3.93 21.66
CA ARG A 80 -5.81 -3.06 22.06
C ARG A 80 -5.20 -2.30 20.87
N LEU A 81 -5.57 -2.70 19.66
CA LEU A 81 -5.24 -2.02 18.40
C LEU A 81 -6.52 -1.57 17.69
N SER A 82 -6.51 -0.35 17.17
CA SER A 82 -7.51 0.07 16.17
C SER A 82 -7.33 -0.69 14.85
N ASP A 83 -8.38 -0.73 14.03
CA ASP A 83 -8.32 -1.33 12.68
C ASP A 83 -7.18 -0.72 11.86
N THR A 84 -7.06 0.60 11.89
CA THR A 84 -6.04 1.30 11.10
C THR A 84 -4.62 1.02 11.58
N GLU A 85 -4.39 0.93 12.90
CA GLU A 85 -3.08 0.55 13.44
C GLU A 85 -2.73 -0.90 13.06
N TYR A 86 -3.70 -1.81 13.19
CA TYR A 86 -3.51 -3.21 12.82
C TYR A 86 -3.18 -3.36 11.33
N GLU A 87 -3.95 -2.73 10.44
CA GLU A 87 -3.70 -2.77 9.00
C GLU A 87 -2.28 -2.27 8.66
N LYS A 88 -1.83 -1.18 9.31
CA LYS A 88 -0.49 -0.63 9.08
C LYS A 88 0.61 -1.56 9.58
N LEU A 89 0.43 -2.19 10.74
CA LEU A 89 1.40 -3.16 11.26
C LEU A 89 1.50 -4.40 10.36
N ILE A 90 0.36 -4.92 9.90
CA ILE A 90 0.31 -6.07 8.97
C ILE A 90 0.91 -5.72 7.61
N GLU A 91 0.67 -4.53 7.08
CA GLU A 91 1.31 -4.04 5.85
C GLU A 91 2.84 -4.09 5.96
N ILE A 92 3.40 -3.60 7.08
CA ILE A 92 4.84 -3.62 7.33
C ILE A 92 5.37 -5.06 7.47
N ILE A 93 4.65 -5.92 8.18
CA ILE A 93 5.01 -7.34 8.34
C ILE A 93 5.00 -8.06 6.99
N ALA A 94 4.04 -7.75 6.11
CA ALA A 94 3.97 -8.34 4.78
C ALA A 94 5.19 -7.96 3.92
N ILE A 95 5.63 -6.69 3.99
CA ILE A 95 6.85 -6.23 3.32
C ILE A 95 8.07 -7.00 3.85
N ALA A 96 8.21 -7.12 5.18
CA ALA A 96 9.31 -7.87 5.78
C ALA A 96 9.28 -9.36 5.41
N SER A 97 8.09 -9.97 5.40
CA SER A 97 7.89 -11.38 5.04
C SER A 97 8.22 -11.67 3.57
N ALA A 98 8.11 -10.67 2.70
CA ALA A 98 8.55 -10.76 1.30
C ALA A 98 10.09 -10.71 1.15
N GLY A 99 10.84 -10.55 2.24
CA GLY A 99 12.30 -10.40 2.23
C GLY A 99 12.77 -8.96 2.02
N GLU A 100 11.86 -8.00 1.92
CA GLU A 100 12.14 -6.57 1.72
C GLU A 100 12.42 -5.90 3.08
N TRP A 101 13.39 -6.44 3.84
CA TRP A 101 13.69 -6.06 5.22
C TRP A 101 13.95 -4.55 5.40
N GLU A 102 14.72 -3.96 4.48
CA GLU A 102 15.09 -2.54 4.52
C GLU A 102 13.88 -1.64 4.22
N ALA A 103 12.99 -2.07 3.32
CA ALA A 103 11.76 -1.35 3.04
C ALA A 103 10.80 -1.39 4.24
N ALA A 104 10.73 -2.54 4.94
CA ALA A 104 9.95 -2.68 6.16
C ALA A 104 10.49 -1.78 7.30
N GLU A 105 11.81 -1.71 7.49
CA GLU A 105 12.41 -0.78 8.47
C GLU A 105 12.09 0.68 8.16
N GLN A 106 12.17 1.08 6.88
CA GLN A 106 11.79 2.43 6.47
C GLN A 106 10.30 2.68 6.70
N ALA A 107 9.44 1.71 6.45
CA ALA A 107 8.01 1.81 6.71
C ALA A 107 7.73 2.00 8.22
N CYS A 108 8.43 1.26 9.09
CA CYS A 108 8.39 1.48 10.54
C CYS A 108 8.77 2.92 10.90
N PHE A 109 9.87 3.43 10.36
CA PHE A 109 10.33 4.79 10.64
C PHE A 109 9.32 5.86 10.18
N ARG A 110 8.77 5.70 8.97
CA ARG A 110 7.76 6.63 8.43
C ARG A 110 6.50 6.63 9.28
N PHE A 111 6.05 5.45 9.71
CA PHE A 111 4.89 5.32 10.57
C PHE A 111 5.14 5.97 11.94
N GLN A 112 6.30 5.74 12.55
CA GLN A 112 6.66 6.38 13.81
C GLN A 112 6.70 7.91 13.68
N LYS A 113 7.37 8.43 12.64
CA LYS A 113 7.48 9.87 12.39
C LYS A 113 6.13 10.53 12.15
N ALA A 114 5.22 9.88 11.43
CA ALA A 114 3.88 10.40 11.17
C ALA A 114 3.03 10.54 12.44
N ASN A 115 3.36 9.80 13.49
CA ASN A 115 2.60 9.70 14.72
C ASN A 115 3.32 10.28 15.95
N SER A 116 4.43 11.00 15.74
CA SER A 116 5.22 11.66 16.80
C SER A 116 4.98 13.18 16.86
N GLY A 117 3.92 13.67 16.21
CA GLY A 117 3.62 15.11 16.02
C GLY A 117 2.49 15.62 16.88
#